data_AF-A0A1F5B3G7-F1
#
_entry.id   AF-A0A1F5B3G7-F1
#
_cell.length_a   1.000
_cell.length_b   1.000
_cell.length_c   1.000
_cell.angle_alpha   90.00
_cell.angle_beta   90.00
_cell.angle_gamma   90.00
#
_symmetry.space_group_name_H-M   'P 1'
#
loop_
_entity.id
_entity.type
_entity.pdbx_description
1 polymer ?
#
loop_
_entity_poly.entity_id
_entity_poly.type
_entity_poly.pdbx_seq_one_letter_code
_entity_poly.pdbx_strand_id
1 'polypeptide(L)'
;METATIRIPEAKKNLLKAVASLENKKMNDIIVNLIDEYVARRKESLELLSVPGLLNEIRASSREFRHRKTVPISDARKKLER
;
A
#
# COMPACT_ATOMS: atom_id res chain seq x y z
N MET A 1 -23.79 -5.69 -1.45
CA MET A 1 -22.69 -4.76 -1.77
C MET A 1 -23.28 -3.36 -1.79
N GLU A 2 -22.63 -2.40 -1.13
CA GLU A 2 -22.96 -0.98 -1.35
C GLU A 2 -22.55 -0.56 -2.76
N THR A 3 -23.29 0.38 -3.34
CA THR A 3 -23.02 0.89 -4.69
C THR A 3 -22.21 2.18 -4.59
N ALA A 4 -21.04 2.20 -5.23
CA ALA A 4 -20.21 3.39 -5.35
C ALA A 4 -20.21 3.88 -6.80
N THR A 5 -20.47 5.16 -7.01
CA THR A 5 -20.42 5.77 -8.36
C THR A 5 -19.06 6.44 -8.55
N ILE A 6 -18.31 5.99 -9.57
CA ILE A 6 -16.99 6.52 -9.89
C ILE A 6 -17.07 7.31 -11.20
N ARG A 7 -16.51 8.52 -11.22
CA ARG A 7 -16.38 9.32 -12.44
C ARG A 7 -15.14 8.89 -13.20
N ILE A 8 -15.32 8.49 -14.46
CA ILE A 8 -14.24 8.09 -15.36
C ILE A 8 -14.41 8.80 -16.71
N PRO A 9 -13.31 9.21 -17.37
CA PRO A 9 -13.36 9.78 -18.71
C PRO A 9 -14.03 8.82 -19.70
N GLU A 10 -14.82 9.37 -20.61
CA GLU A 10 -15.63 8.59 -21.56
C GLU A 10 -14.77 7.67 -22.45
N ALA A 11 -13.64 8.18 -22.95
CA ALA A 11 -12.70 7.39 -23.75
C ALA A 11 -12.24 6.12 -23.01
N LYS A 12 -11.92 6.24 -21.71
CA LYS A 12 -11.48 5.10 -20.89
C LYS A 12 -12.62 4.11 -20.63
N LYS A 13 -13.85 4.61 -20.40
CA LYS A 13 -15.04 3.77 -20.24
C LYS A 13 -15.30 2.93 -21.50
N ASN A 14 -15.21 3.54 -22.69
CA ASN A 14 -15.45 2.86 -23.95
C ASN A 14 -14.41 1.77 -24.22
N LEU A 15 -13.14 2.05 -23.95
CA LEU A 15 -12.07 1.06 -24.03
C LEU A 15 -12.30 -0.11 -23.06
N LEU A 16 -12.63 0.19 -21.79
CA LEU A 16 -12.88 -0.84 -20.79
C LEU A 16 -14.07 -1.73 -21.20
N LYS A 17 -15.13 -1.14 -21.78
CA LYS A 17 -16.27 -1.88 -22.31
C LYS A 17 -15.86 -2.81 -23.46
N ALA A 18 -15.03 -2.33 -24.39
CA ALA A 18 -14.54 -3.15 -25.50
C ALA A 18 -13.70 -4.35 -25.01
N VAL A 19 -12.81 -4.12 -24.04
CA VAL A 19 -12.00 -5.19 -23.42
C VAL A 19 -12.90 -6.18 -22.66
N ALA A 20 -13.87 -5.68 -21.89
CA ALA A 20 -14.82 -6.54 -21.18
C ALA A 20 -15.62 -7.44 -22.12
N SER A 21 -16.06 -6.90 -23.26
CA SER A 21 -16.74 -7.66 -24.30
C SER A 21 -15.83 -8.70 -24.95
N LEU A 22 -14.56 -8.36 -25.21
CA LEU A 22 -13.58 -9.30 -25.78
C LEU A 22 -13.31 -10.48 -24.83
N GLU A 23 -13.15 -10.20 -23.54
CA GLU A 23 -12.87 -11.22 -22.52
C GLU A 23 -14.13 -11.95 -22.03
N ASN A 24 -15.31 -11.61 -22.54
CA ASN A 24 -16.61 -12.09 -22.08
C ASN A 24 -16.80 -11.97 -20.56
N LYS A 25 -16.31 -10.85 -19.99
CA LYS A 25 -16.39 -10.53 -18.56
C LYS A 25 -17.28 -9.33 -18.32
N LYS A 26 -17.86 -9.23 -17.12
CA LYS A 26 -18.57 -8.02 -16.72
C LYS A 26 -17.56 -6.93 -16.37
N MET A 27 -17.84 -5.71 -16.79
CA MET A 27 -17.02 -4.54 -16.48
C MET A 27 -16.82 -4.34 -14.97
N ASN A 28 -17.86 -4.69 -14.18
CA ASN A 28 -17.79 -4.64 -12.73
C ASN A 28 -16.74 -5.58 -12.17
N ASP A 29 -16.69 -6.83 -12.64
CA ASP A 29 -15.77 -7.85 -12.13
C ASP A 29 -14.31 -7.44 -12.42
N ILE A 30 -14.06 -6.83 -13.58
CA ILE A 30 -12.74 -6.27 -13.92
C ILE A 30 -12.35 -5.17 -12.94
N ILE A 31 -13.25 -4.23 -12.64
CA ILE A 31 -12.96 -3.13 -11.72
C ILE A 31 -12.74 -3.65 -10.29
N VAL A 32 -13.56 -4.58 -9.81
CA VAL A 32 -13.42 -5.18 -8.48
C VAL A 32 -12.05 -5.87 -8.34
N ASN A 33 -11.68 -6.70 -9.31
CA ASN A 33 -10.38 -7.37 -9.30
C ASN A 33 -9.22 -6.36 -9.34
N LEU A 34 -9.33 -5.29 -10.14
CA LEU A 34 -8.31 -4.23 -10.19
C LEU A 34 -8.19 -3.48 -8.86
N ILE A 35 -9.31 -3.26 -8.15
CA ILE A 35 -9.31 -2.68 -6.81
C ILE A 35 -8.59 -3.61 -5.85
N ASP A 36 -8.93 -4.89 -5.84
CA ASP A 36 -8.33 -5.89 -4.94
C ASP A 36 -6.82 -5.97 -5.15
N GLU A 37 -6.36 -6.04 -6.39
CA GLU A 37 -4.92 -6.01 -6.71
C GLU A 37 -4.25 -4.71 -6.27
N TYR A 38 -4.91 -3.57 -6.47
CA TYR A 38 -4.35 -2.26 -6.09
C TYR A 38 -4.21 -2.11 -4.58
N VAL A 39 -5.20 -2.61 -3.82
CA VAL A 39 -5.20 -2.63 -2.36
C VAL A 39 -4.17 -3.64 -1.85
N ALA A 40 -4.11 -4.84 -2.40
CA ALA A 40 -3.15 -5.87 -2.00
C ALA A 40 -1.70 -5.36 -2.11
N ARG A 41 -1.35 -4.69 -3.21
CA ARG A 41 -0.01 -4.06 -3.39
C ARG A 41 0.32 -2.97 -2.37
N ARG A 42 -0.68 -2.40 -1.69
CA ARG A 42 -0.52 -1.30 -0.72
C ARG A 42 -0.78 -1.72 0.71
N LYS A 43 -1.20 -2.96 0.95
CA LYS A 43 -1.57 -3.46 2.27
C LYS A 43 -0.41 -3.30 3.26
N GLU A 44 0.79 -3.74 2.88
CA GLU A 44 1.99 -3.59 3.72
C GLU A 44 2.29 -2.11 4.03
N SER A 45 2.19 -1.22 3.03
CA SER A 45 2.39 0.21 3.26
C SER A 45 1.33 0.81 4.19
N LEU A 46 0.07 0.38 4.07
CA LEU A 46 -1.01 0.82 4.96
C LEU A 46 -0.86 0.26 6.37
N GLU A 47 -0.36 -0.96 6.52
CA GLU A 47 0.00 -1.58 7.80
C GLU A 47 1.12 -0.80 8.49
N LEU A 48 2.16 -0.41 7.76
CA LEU A 48 3.21 0.45 8.30
C LEU A 48 2.68 1.83 8.71
N LEU A 49 1.82 2.43 7.89
CA LEU A 49 1.23 3.75 8.19
C LEU A 49 0.22 3.72 9.34
N SER A 50 -0.34 2.55 9.67
CA SER A 50 -1.29 2.41 10.79
C SER A 50 -0.60 2.26 12.14
N VAL A 51 0.72 2.05 12.19
CA VAL A 51 1.50 2.11 13.43
C VAL A 51 1.67 3.57 13.87
N PRO A 52 1.01 4.01 14.96
CA PRO A 52 1.09 5.39 15.40
C PRO A 52 2.53 5.76 15.79
N GLY A 53 3.01 6.91 15.32
CA GLY A 53 4.35 7.40 15.67
C GLY A 53 5.50 6.75 14.90
N LEU A 54 5.28 5.68 14.12
CA LEU A 54 6.34 4.98 13.37
C LEU A 54 7.13 5.93 12.46
N LEU A 55 6.44 6.82 11.75
CA LEU A 55 7.11 7.81 10.90
C LEU A 55 8.06 8.73 11.68
N ASN A 56 7.67 9.11 12.91
CA ASN A 56 8.50 9.96 13.76
C ASN A 56 9.71 9.20 14.30
N GLU A 57 9.54 7.93 14.67
CA GLU A 57 10.63 7.05 15.09
C GLU A 57 11.64 6.81 13.97
N ILE A 58 11.19 6.49 12.76
CA ILE A 58 12.05 6.33 11.58
C ILE A 58 12.87 7.60 11.33
N ARG A 59 12.22 8.77 11.41
CA ARG A 59 12.89 10.08 11.25
C ARG A 59 13.88 10.37 12.37
N ALA A 60 13.58 10.01 13.61
CA ALA A 60 14.49 10.14 14.73
C ALA A 60 15.73 9.24 14.55
N SER A 61 15.52 7.95 14.29
CA SER A 61 16.58 6.98 14.05
C SER A 61 17.47 7.36 12.86
N SER A 62 16.90 7.86 11.77
CA SER A 62 17.67 8.36 10.61
C SER A 62 18.57 9.56 10.95
N ARG A 63 18.13 10.44 11.86
CA ARG A 63 18.95 11.55 12.35
C ARG A 63 20.06 11.04 13.25
N GLU A 64 19.77 10.15 14.18
CA GLU A 64 20.76 9.56 15.09
C GLU A 64 21.85 8.80 14.34
N PHE A 65 21.48 8.03 13.32
CA PHE A 65 22.41 7.35 12.42
C PHE A 65 23.35 8.35 11.72
N ARG A 66 22.82 9.45 11.17
CA ARG A 66 23.64 10.51 10.56
C ARG A 66 24.60 11.17 11.55
N HIS A 67 24.20 11.27 12.81
CA HIS A 67 25.05 11.77 13.89
C HIS A 67 25.98 10.69 14.48
N ARG A 68 26.09 9.51 13.86
CA ARG A 68 26.90 8.36 14.31
C ARG A 68 26.56 7.89 15.73
N LYS A 69 25.34 8.17 16.20
CA LYS A 69 24.81 7.65 17.46
C LYS A 69 24.22 6.27 17.21
N THR A 70 25.08 5.30 16.93
CA THR A 70 24.70 3.91 16.66
C THR A 70 25.25 2.99 17.72
N VAL A 71 24.51 1.93 18.06
CA VAL A 71 24.99 0.87 18.94
C VAL A 71 25.50 -0.33 18.14
N PRO A 72 26.54 -1.04 18.61
CA PRO A 72 26.95 -2.30 18.01
C PRO A 72 25.81 -3.33 18.03
N ILE A 73 25.75 -4.17 17.00
CA ILE A 73 24.68 -5.15 16.84
C ILE A 73 24.64 -6.18 17.99
N SER A 74 25.80 -6.45 18.60
CA SER A 74 25.93 -7.31 19.79
C SER A 74 25.16 -6.76 21.00
N ASP A 75 25.19 -5.44 21.17
CA ASP A 75 24.60 -4.76 22.31
C ASP A 75 23.09 -4.56 22.12
N ALA A 76 22.67 -4.36 20.87
CA ALA A 76 21.26 -4.35 20.50
C ALA A 76 20.58 -5.71 20.74
N ARG A 77 21.24 -6.83 20.37
CA ARG A 77 20.71 -8.19 20.60
C ARG A 77 20.48 -8.49 22.08
N LYS A 78 21.45 -8.15 22.95
CA LYS A 78 21.32 -8.33 24.41
C LYS A 78 20.15 -7.54 25.02
N LYS A 79 19.74 -6.42 24.42
CA LYS A 79 18.60 -5.63 24.88
C LYS A 79 17.24 -6.19 24.42
N LEU A 80 17.21 -6.93 23.32
CA LEU A 80 15.99 -7.54 22.77
C LEU A 80 15.68 -8.93 23.37
N GLU A 81 16.69 -9.59 23.95
CA GLU A 81 16.55 -10.87 24.67
C GLU A 81 16.09 -10.71 26.13
N ARG A 82 15.74 -9.49 26.56
CA ARG A 82 15.15 -9.16 27.87
C ARG A 82 13.69 -8.77 27.71
#